data_AF-A0A3C0QWK5-F1
#
_entry.id   AF-A0A3C0QWK5-F1
#
_cell.length_a   1.000
_cell.length_b   1.000
_cell.length_c   1.000
_cell.angle_alpha   90.00
_cell.angle_beta   90.00
_cell.angle_gamma   90.00
#
_symmetry.space_group_name_H-M   'P 1'
#
loop_
_entity.id
_entity.type
_entity.pdbx_description
1 polymer ?
#
loop_
_entity_poly.entity_id
_entity_poly.type
_entity_poly.pdbx_seq_one_letter_code
_entity_poly.pdbx_strand_id
1 'polypeptide(L)'
;FSPKIMDLYKKSLEWLAEFQINGAKGLDFGVCYPRHAFDRHSMMWDLNYFKYYFLKISGVGFDEQKLEDDFEHFATRLCNVPADYFLYRDFQSRNIMVVNDKPYFIDFQGGRKGTLHYDVASIIFDAKANIPTNQRMELLEFYMANLSKYMDFDPQVFRKDFFDFALMRILQALGAYGFRGGVERKTLFLQSVPYALRNLQWLTNNQLLPAETPYLNRIVENLASTAPIEIIPDSKHGLTVHIRSFSYKNGIPPDEWGNGGGFVFDCRWLTNPGRDSRFKFLTGKDKATGDFLLMQGEVQEFLNHTTHLSKQAIENYLRRNFNHLMINFGCTGGQHRSVYCAEALANNLSNIDGIHIDLVHTQENHWPKPSLQP
;
A
#
# COMPACT_ATOMS: atom_id res chain seq x y z
N PHE A 1 -11.66 -0.16 3.44
CA PHE A 1 -12.28 0.58 2.32
C PHE A 1 -13.55 1.24 2.83
N SER A 2 -13.68 2.57 2.70
CA SER A 2 -14.82 3.29 3.25
C SER A 2 -16.07 3.14 2.37
N PRO A 3 -17.29 3.35 2.91
CA PRO A 3 -18.52 3.33 2.12
C PRO A 3 -18.48 4.28 0.91
N LYS A 4 -17.87 5.46 1.07
CA LYS A 4 -17.69 6.43 -0.01
C LYS A 4 -16.83 5.88 -1.15
N ILE A 5 -15.74 5.18 -0.84
CA ILE A 5 -14.88 4.58 -1.88
C ILE A 5 -15.64 3.42 -2.57
N MET A 6 -16.36 2.59 -1.81
CA MET A 6 -17.19 1.53 -2.39
C MET A 6 -18.23 2.07 -3.36
N ASP A 7 -18.89 3.19 -3.04
CA ASP A 7 -19.84 3.85 -3.93
C ASP A 7 -19.19 4.31 -5.25
N LEU A 8 -17.98 4.90 -5.18
CA LEU A 8 -17.23 5.30 -6.39
C LEU A 8 -16.85 4.10 -7.26
N TYR A 9 -16.45 2.97 -6.66
CA TYR A 9 -16.18 1.74 -7.40
C TYR A 9 -17.43 1.19 -8.06
N LYS A 10 -18.57 1.16 -7.36
CA LYS A 10 -19.87 0.75 -7.93
C LYS A 10 -20.25 1.63 -9.12
N LYS A 11 -20.21 2.96 -8.98
CA LYS A 11 -20.43 3.90 -10.10
C LYS A 11 -19.49 3.66 -11.27
N SER A 12 -18.22 3.34 -10.99
CA SER A 12 -17.23 3.04 -12.04
C SER A 12 -17.56 1.75 -12.79
N LEU A 13 -18.03 0.71 -12.08
CA LEU A 13 -18.43 -0.56 -12.67
C LEU A 13 -19.76 -0.47 -13.44
N GLU A 14 -20.68 0.40 -13.00
CA GLU A 14 -21.89 0.73 -13.76
C GLU A 14 -21.54 1.36 -15.11
N TRP A 15 -20.67 2.38 -15.10
CA TRP A 15 -20.15 2.98 -16.34
C TRP A 15 -19.37 1.97 -17.19
N LEU A 16 -18.58 1.08 -16.58
CA LEU A 16 -17.84 0.06 -17.33
C LEU A 16 -18.79 -0.84 -18.12
N ALA A 17 -19.85 -1.38 -17.49
CA ALA A 17 -20.83 -2.21 -18.19
C ALA A 17 -21.46 -1.46 -19.38
N GLU A 18 -21.76 -0.17 -19.20
CA GLU A 18 -22.27 0.68 -20.28
C GLU A 18 -21.26 0.88 -21.41
N PHE A 19 -19.99 1.19 -21.11
CA PHE A 19 -18.93 1.35 -22.10
C PHE A 19 -18.74 0.10 -22.93
N GLN A 20 -18.71 -1.05 -22.27
CA GLN A 20 -18.39 -2.32 -22.92
C GLN A 20 -19.48 -2.74 -23.91
N ILE A 21 -20.76 -2.50 -23.59
CA ILE A 21 -21.89 -2.86 -24.45
C ILE A 21 -22.24 -1.75 -25.44
N ASN A 22 -22.54 -0.54 -24.94
CA ASN A 22 -23.02 0.56 -25.79
C ASN A 22 -21.86 1.25 -26.53
N GLY A 23 -20.69 1.35 -25.91
CA GLY A 23 -19.50 1.93 -26.56
C GLY A 23 -18.97 1.08 -27.72
N ALA A 24 -19.31 -0.22 -27.78
CA ALA A 24 -18.99 -1.08 -28.92
C ALA A 24 -19.92 -0.84 -30.13
N LYS A 25 -21.12 -0.30 -29.93
CA LYS A 25 -22.12 -0.15 -31.00
C LYS A 25 -21.68 0.90 -32.00
N GLY A 26 -21.47 0.49 -33.25
CA GLY A 26 -21.05 1.38 -34.34
C GLY A 26 -19.58 1.82 -34.27
N LEU A 27 -18.80 1.28 -33.32
CA LEU A 27 -17.36 1.53 -33.27
C LEU A 27 -16.64 0.65 -34.31
N ASP A 28 -15.85 1.28 -35.18
CA ASP A 28 -14.97 0.54 -36.09
C ASP A 28 -13.69 0.10 -35.35
N PHE A 29 -13.66 -1.16 -34.93
CA PHE A 29 -12.47 -1.72 -34.29
C PHE A 29 -11.26 -1.84 -35.23
N GLY A 30 -11.46 -1.79 -36.55
CA GLY A 30 -10.39 -1.87 -37.54
C GLY A 30 -9.38 -0.73 -37.46
N VAL A 31 -9.78 0.42 -36.90
CA VAL A 31 -8.90 1.59 -36.70
C VAL A 31 -8.28 1.66 -35.31
N CYS A 32 -8.56 0.71 -34.40
CA CYS A 32 -7.97 0.69 -33.07
C CYS A 32 -6.45 0.39 -33.13
N TYR A 33 -5.68 1.15 -32.36
CA TYR A 33 -4.22 1.04 -32.26
C TYR A 33 -3.81 0.60 -30.83
N PRO A 34 -2.76 -0.22 -30.65
CA PRO A 34 -1.90 -0.82 -31.67
C PRO A 34 -2.49 -2.06 -32.36
N ARG A 35 -3.62 -2.59 -31.86
CA ARG A 35 -4.31 -3.74 -32.45
C ARG A 35 -5.81 -3.56 -32.38
N HIS A 36 -6.51 -4.09 -33.38
CA HIS A 36 -7.97 -4.06 -33.47
C HIS A 36 -8.68 -4.92 -32.41
N ALA A 37 -8.04 -5.98 -31.92
CA ALA A 37 -8.60 -6.89 -30.92
C ALA A 37 -7.57 -7.34 -29.89
N PHE A 38 -8.05 -7.68 -28.70
CA PHE A 38 -7.30 -8.39 -27.67
C PHE A 38 -7.37 -9.90 -27.92
N ASP A 39 -6.57 -10.33 -28.89
CA ASP A 39 -6.50 -11.70 -29.41
C ASP A 39 -5.45 -12.55 -28.69
N ARG A 40 -5.31 -13.80 -29.14
CA ARG A 40 -4.30 -14.75 -28.64
C ARG A 40 -2.88 -14.17 -28.60
N HIS A 41 -2.48 -13.42 -29.64
CA HIS A 41 -1.16 -12.79 -29.68
C HIS A 41 -1.00 -11.77 -28.56
N SER A 42 -2.03 -10.97 -28.31
CA SER A 42 -2.03 -9.98 -27.22
C SER A 42 -1.92 -10.66 -25.84
N MET A 43 -2.61 -11.78 -25.65
CA MET A 43 -2.52 -12.59 -24.43
C MET A 43 -1.13 -13.21 -24.26
N MET A 44 -0.55 -13.77 -25.32
CA MET A 44 0.80 -14.34 -25.28
C MET A 44 1.88 -13.30 -25.04
N TRP A 45 1.71 -12.07 -25.53
CA TRP A 45 2.59 -10.96 -25.17
C TRP A 45 2.53 -10.64 -23.68
N ASP A 46 1.34 -10.56 -23.08
CA ASP A 46 1.18 -10.32 -21.64
C ASP A 46 1.82 -11.45 -20.80
N LEU A 47 1.64 -12.71 -21.20
CA LEU A 47 2.24 -13.88 -20.51
C LEU A 47 3.76 -13.93 -20.67
N ASN A 48 4.28 -13.66 -21.87
CA ASN A 48 5.72 -13.57 -22.10
C ASN A 48 6.35 -12.38 -21.34
N TYR A 49 5.60 -11.27 -21.20
CA TYR A 49 6.04 -10.13 -20.42
C TYR A 49 6.24 -10.52 -18.94
N PHE A 50 5.32 -11.30 -18.36
CA PHE A 50 5.50 -11.91 -17.05
C PHE A 50 6.73 -12.84 -16.97
N LYS A 51 6.86 -13.76 -17.93
CA LYS A 51 7.98 -14.72 -17.96
C LYS A 51 9.35 -14.03 -17.99
N TYR A 52 9.54 -13.08 -18.90
CA TYR A 52 10.85 -12.45 -19.10
C TYR A 52 11.15 -11.33 -18.12
N TYR A 53 10.15 -10.53 -17.74
CA TYR A 53 10.40 -9.34 -16.91
C TYR A 53 10.08 -9.52 -15.43
N PHE A 54 9.39 -10.58 -15.05
CA PHE A 54 9.17 -10.89 -13.64
C PHE A 54 9.92 -12.16 -13.23
N LEU A 55 9.60 -13.32 -13.83
CA LEU A 55 10.18 -14.59 -13.38
C LEU A 55 11.70 -14.65 -13.55
N LYS A 56 12.22 -14.37 -14.76
CA LYS A 56 13.67 -14.38 -15.00
C LYS A 56 14.42 -13.38 -14.12
N ILE A 57 13.87 -12.18 -13.94
CA ILE A 57 14.50 -11.12 -13.12
C ILE A 57 14.49 -11.50 -11.63
N SER A 58 13.42 -12.13 -11.16
CA SER A 58 13.29 -12.56 -9.75
C SER A 58 14.15 -13.78 -9.40
N GLY A 59 14.86 -14.37 -10.36
CA GLY A 59 15.68 -15.56 -10.15
C GLY A 59 14.88 -16.83 -9.89
N VAL A 60 13.57 -16.83 -10.17
CA VAL A 60 12.73 -18.02 -10.05
C VAL A 60 13.10 -19.00 -11.16
N GLY A 61 13.58 -20.18 -10.81
CA GLY A 61 13.90 -21.24 -11.78
C GLY A 61 12.63 -21.85 -12.37
N PHE A 62 12.55 -21.92 -13.70
CA PHE A 62 11.47 -22.59 -14.42
C PHE A 62 11.98 -23.22 -15.72
N ASP A 63 11.20 -24.16 -16.24
CA ASP A 63 11.38 -24.87 -17.51
C ASP A 63 10.62 -24.08 -18.57
N GLU A 64 11.35 -23.50 -19.53
CA GLU A 64 10.77 -22.58 -20.51
C GLU A 64 9.74 -23.27 -21.41
N GLN A 65 9.98 -24.53 -21.80
CA GLN A 65 9.09 -25.25 -22.70
C GLN A 65 7.77 -25.55 -22.00
N LYS A 66 7.81 -26.13 -20.79
CA LYS A 66 6.59 -26.49 -20.05
C LYS A 66 5.75 -25.27 -19.69
N LEU A 67 6.39 -24.15 -19.38
CA LEU A 67 5.67 -22.90 -19.11
C LEU A 67 5.04 -22.34 -20.38
N GLU A 68 5.73 -22.40 -21.53
CA GLU A 68 5.17 -21.95 -22.80
C GLU A 68 3.99 -22.83 -23.24
N ASP A 69 4.09 -24.14 -23.10
CA ASP A 69 3.00 -25.08 -23.42
C ASP A 69 1.73 -24.73 -22.63
N ASP A 70 1.87 -24.46 -21.32
CA ASP A 70 0.77 -24.03 -20.46
C ASP A 70 0.26 -22.62 -20.79
N PHE A 71 1.13 -21.69 -21.20
CA PHE A 71 0.69 -20.39 -21.71
C PHE A 71 -0.19 -20.54 -22.96
N GLU A 72 0.17 -21.44 -23.86
CA GLU A 72 -0.61 -21.70 -25.07
C GLU A 72 -1.97 -22.33 -24.76
N HIS A 73 -2.03 -23.26 -23.80
CA HIS A 73 -3.29 -23.79 -23.29
C HIS A 73 -4.14 -22.71 -22.63
N PHE A 74 -3.53 -21.86 -21.79
CA PHE A 74 -4.23 -20.78 -21.11
C PHE A 74 -4.80 -19.74 -22.08
N ALA A 75 -3.99 -19.28 -23.04
CA ALA A 75 -4.44 -18.33 -24.06
C ALA A 75 -5.56 -18.92 -24.92
N THR A 76 -5.49 -20.21 -25.25
CA THR A 76 -6.56 -20.92 -25.98
C THR A 76 -7.86 -20.94 -25.17
N ARG A 77 -7.79 -21.24 -23.88
CA ARG A 77 -8.93 -21.22 -22.96
C ARG A 77 -9.58 -19.83 -22.92
N LEU A 78 -8.79 -18.77 -22.77
CA LEU A 78 -9.27 -17.39 -22.72
C LEU A 78 -9.88 -16.92 -24.05
N CYS A 79 -9.37 -17.40 -25.20
CA CYS A 79 -9.92 -17.07 -26.53
C CYS A 79 -11.29 -17.70 -26.80
N ASN A 80 -11.71 -18.70 -26.02
CA ASN A 80 -13.05 -19.30 -26.15
C ASN A 80 -14.14 -18.45 -25.49
N VAL A 81 -13.77 -17.41 -24.73
CA VAL A 81 -14.72 -16.51 -24.08
C VAL A 81 -15.19 -15.44 -25.07
N PRO A 82 -16.49 -15.12 -25.15
CA PRO A 82 -17.01 -14.08 -26.03
C PRO A 82 -16.26 -12.74 -25.88
N ALA A 83 -15.89 -12.16 -27.02
CA ALA A 83 -14.99 -11.02 -27.11
C ALA A 83 -15.45 -9.93 -28.10
N ASP A 84 -16.75 -9.86 -28.36
CA ASP A 84 -17.36 -8.89 -29.28
C ASP A 84 -17.76 -7.57 -28.62
N TYR A 85 -17.02 -7.16 -27.57
CA TYR A 85 -17.32 -5.99 -26.76
C TYR A 85 -16.19 -4.95 -26.82
N PHE A 86 -16.46 -3.75 -26.32
CA PHE A 86 -15.41 -2.75 -26.17
C PHE A 86 -14.60 -3.09 -24.92
N LEU A 87 -13.31 -3.39 -25.09
CA LEU A 87 -12.34 -3.57 -24.02
C LEU A 87 -11.63 -2.24 -23.77
N TYR A 88 -11.75 -1.67 -22.57
CA TYR A 88 -11.05 -0.45 -22.17
C TYR A 88 -9.54 -0.68 -22.02
N ARG A 89 -9.14 -1.90 -21.65
CA ARG A 89 -7.78 -2.43 -21.48
C ARG A 89 -7.08 -1.97 -20.19
N ASP A 90 -6.96 -0.66 -19.98
CA ASP A 90 -6.24 -0.09 -18.83
C ASP A 90 -7.20 0.47 -17.76
N PHE A 91 -8.30 -0.25 -17.51
CA PHE A 91 -9.31 0.11 -16.52
C PHE A 91 -8.86 -0.21 -15.08
N GLN A 92 -7.96 0.62 -14.56
CA GLN A 92 -7.39 0.51 -13.22
C GLN A 92 -7.77 1.73 -12.37
N SER A 93 -7.70 1.61 -11.03
CA SER A 93 -8.13 2.69 -10.13
C SER A 93 -7.38 4.01 -10.34
N ARG A 94 -6.11 3.93 -10.77
CA ARG A 94 -5.27 5.09 -11.15
C ARG A 94 -5.82 5.91 -12.31
N ASN A 95 -6.57 5.27 -13.21
CA ASN A 95 -7.09 5.87 -14.44
C ASN A 95 -8.54 6.36 -14.28
N ILE A 96 -9.01 6.43 -13.03
CA ILE A 96 -10.34 6.93 -12.66
C ILE A 96 -10.15 8.18 -11.79
N MET A 97 -10.43 9.33 -12.39
CA MET A 97 -10.41 10.62 -11.72
C MET A 97 -11.75 10.87 -11.03
N VAL A 98 -11.73 11.46 -9.83
CA VAL A 98 -12.95 11.79 -9.09
C VAL A 98 -13.14 13.30 -9.08
N VAL A 99 -14.23 13.78 -9.67
CA VAL A 99 -14.61 15.20 -9.69
C VAL A 99 -16.04 15.31 -9.18
N ASN A 100 -16.26 16.07 -8.11
CA ASN A 100 -17.58 16.23 -7.47
C ASN A 100 -18.28 14.89 -7.19
N ASP A 101 -17.55 13.92 -6.61
CA ASP A 101 -18.02 12.57 -6.27
C ASP A 101 -18.54 11.73 -7.46
N LYS A 102 -18.08 12.07 -8.68
CA LYS A 102 -18.34 11.33 -9.91
C LYS A 102 -17.04 10.83 -10.55
N PRO A 103 -17.02 9.59 -11.09
CA PRO A 103 -15.86 9.06 -11.79
C PRO A 103 -15.76 9.64 -13.21
N TYR A 104 -14.53 9.93 -13.63
CA TYR A 104 -14.14 10.32 -14.97
C TYR A 104 -12.99 9.42 -15.41
N PHE A 105 -13.02 8.94 -16.64
CA PHE A 105 -12.13 7.88 -17.12
C PHE A 105 -11.12 8.44 -18.10
N ILE A 106 -9.85 8.08 -17.92
CA ILE A 106 -8.72 8.49 -18.77
C ILE A 106 -7.94 7.26 -19.23
N ASP A 107 -6.98 7.43 -20.14
CA ASP A 107 -6.09 6.35 -20.58
C ASP A 107 -6.80 5.23 -21.38
N PHE A 108 -7.87 5.56 -22.11
CA PHE A 108 -8.64 4.61 -22.95
C PHE A 108 -8.09 4.42 -24.37
N GLN A 109 -6.97 5.05 -24.73
CA GLN A 109 -6.40 4.97 -26.09
C GLN A 109 -5.94 3.55 -26.48
N GLY A 110 -5.77 2.66 -25.49
CA GLY A 110 -5.53 1.23 -25.72
C GLY A 110 -6.82 0.42 -25.93
N GLY A 111 -7.97 1.08 -25.98
CA GLY A 111 -9.28 0.47 -26.12
C GLY A 111 -9.47 -0.21 -27.48
N ARG A 112 -10.02 -1.42 -27.48
CA ARG A 112 -10.13 -2.28 -28.68
C ARG A 112 -11.22 -3.32 -28.51
N LYS A 113 -11.40 -4.20 -29.49
CA LYS A 113 -12.34 -5.32 -29.39
C LYS A 113 -11.84 -6.34 -28.35
N GLY A 114 -12.69 -6.80 -27.44
CA GLY A 114 -12.30 -7.80 -26.45
C GLY A 114 -13.44 -8.27 -25.54
N THR A 115 -13.06 -9.05 -24.53
CA THR A 115 -13.99 -9.63 -23.56
C THR A 115 -14.35 -8.66 -22.42
N LEU A 116 -15.52 -8.85 -21.84
CA LEU A 116 -16.01 -8.07 -20.69
C LEU A 116 -15.15 -8.26 -19.43
N HIS A 117 -14.71 -9.50 -19.20
CA HIS A 117 -14.06 -9.95 -17.97
C HIS A 117 -12.74 -9.24 -17.67
N TYR A 118 -12.00 -8.85 -18.71
CA TYR A 118 -10.65 -8.31 -18.56
C TYR A 118 -10.63 -6.99 -17.78
N ASP A 119 -11.53 -6.05 -18.10
CA ASP A 119 -11.57 -4.73 -17.43
C ASP A 119 -12.09 -4.83 -16.00
N VAL A 120 -13.14 -5.64 -15.77
CA VAL A 120 -13.67 -5.85 -14.42
C VAL A 120 -12.64 -6.55 -13.53
N ALA A 121 -11.89 -7.51 -14.07
CA ALA A 121 -10.76 -8.12 -13.37
C ALA A 121 -9.66 -7.10 -13.06
N SER A 122 -9.37 -6.19 -14.01
CA SER A 122 -8.33 -5.15 -13.86
C SER A 122 -8.57 -4.24 -12.65
N ILE A 123 -9.81 -3.81 -12.44
CA ILE A 123 -10.15 -2.89 -11.34
C ILE A 123 -10.38 -3.63 -10.01
N ILE A 124 -10.98 -4.82 -10.02
CA ILE A 124 -11.29 -5.58 -8.79
C ILE A 124 -10.02 -6.21 -8.19
N PHE A 125 -9.09 -6.66 -9.04
CA PHE A 125 -7.80 -7.23 -8.63
C PHE A 125 -6.63 -6.25 -8.78
N ASP A 126 -6.92 -4.94 -8.83
CA ASP A 126 -5.88 -3.91 -8.78
C ASP A 126 -5.06 -4.05 -7.49
N ALA A 127 -3.80 -4.45 -7.64
CA ALA A 127 -2.90 -4.74 -6.53
C ALA A 127 -2.73 -3.53 -5.61
N LYS A 128 -2.58 -2.32 -6.17
CA LYS A 128 -2.38 -1.09 -5.38
C LYS A 128 -3.63 -0.67 -4.62
N ALA A 129 -4.82 -0.98 -5.15
CA ALA A 129 -6.06 -0.67 -4.45
C ALA A 129 -6.20 -1.50 -3.16
N ASN A 130 -5.64 -2.71 -3.14
CA ASN A 130 -5.69 -3.62 -1.99
C ASN A 130 -7.12 -3.78 -1.43
N ILE A 131 -8.09 -4.00 -2.33
CA ILE A 131 -9.50 -4.11 -1.99
C ILE A 131 -9.70 -5.36 -1.09
N PRO A 132 -10.39 -5.24 0.06
CA PRO A 132 -10.76 -6.37 0.90
C PRO A 132 -11.56 -7.44 0.14
N THR A 133 -11.33 -8.72 0.44
CA THR A 133 -11.91 -9.85 -0.28
C THR A 133 -13.44 -9.83 -0.36
N ASN A 134 -14.12 -9.58 0.76
CA ASN A 134 -15.58 -9.50 0.81
C ASN A 134 -16.13 -8.41 -0.12
N GLN A 135 -15.41 -7.29 -0.21
CA GLN A 135 -15.77 -6.18 -1.07
C GLN A 135 -15.46 -6.45 -2.55
N ARG A 136 -14.43 -7.23 -2.87
CA ARG A 136 -14.19 -7.67 -4.26
C ARG A 136 -15.36 -8.48 -4.81
N MET A 137 -15.86 -9.41 -4.01
CA MET A 137 -17.01 -10.25 -4.41
C MET A 137 -18.27 -9.39 -4.53
N GLU A 138 -18.50 -8.48 -3.57
CA GLU A 138 -19.62 -7.52 -3.66
C GLU A 138 -19.57 -6.68 -4.95
N LEU A 139 -18.38 -6.23 -5.36
CA LEU A 139 -18.19 -5.46 -6.60
C LEU A 139 -18.42 -6.30 -7.86
N LEU A 140 -17.98 -7.56 -7.88
CA LEU A 140 -18.22 -8.47 -9.00
C LEU A 140 -19.71 -8.75 -9.17
N GLU A 141 -20.41 -9.05 -8.07
CA GLU A 141 -21.87 -9.24 -8.08
C GLU A 141 -22.61 -7.98 -8.56
N PHE A 142 -22.18 -6.81 -8.09
CA PHE A 142 -22.74 -5.54 -8.53
C PHE A 142 -22.54 -5.30 -10.04
N TYR A 143 -21.35 -5.61 -10.57
CA TYR A 143 -21.07 -5.50 -12.00
C TYR A 143 -21.97 -6.45 -12.81
N MET A 144 -22.08 -7.72 -12.43
CA MET A 144 -22.94 -8.69 -13.12
C MET A 144 -24.42 -8.29 -13.08
N ALA A 145 -24.90 -7.78 -11.94
CA ALA A 145 -26.26 -7.26 -11.83
C ALA A 145 -26.51 -6.09 -12.79
N ASN A 146 -25.54 -5.19 -12.98
CA ASN A 146 -25.66 -4.11 -13.96
C ASN A 146 -25.56 -4.61 -15.40
N LEU A 147 -24.66 -5.56 -15.68
CA LEU A 147 -24.52 -6.17 -17.00
C LEU A 147 -25.82 -6.84 -17.46
N SER A 148 -26.55 -7.48 -16.54
CA SER A 148 -27.84 -8.14 -16.83
C SER A 148 -28.93 -7.22 -17.39
N LYS A 149 -28.77 -5.89 -17.24
CA LYS A 149 -29.67 -4.91 -17.85
C LYS A 149 -29.50 -4.79 -19.36
N TYR A 150 -28.37 -5.24 -19.90
CA TYR A 150 -27.98 -5.07 -21.30
C TYR A 150 -27.94 -6.39 -22.09
N MET A 151 -27.72 -7.52 -21.42
CA MET A 151 -27.60 -8.83 -22.05
C MET A 151 -27.88 -9.98 -21.08
N ASP A 152 -28.28 -11.11 -21.64
CA ASP A 152 -28.40 -12.38 -20.91
C ASP A 152 -27.05 -13.12 -20.89
N PHE A 153 -26.73 -13.74 -19.77
CA PHE A 153 -25.55 -14.59 -19.59
C PHE A 153 -25.75 -15.53 -18.40
N ASP A 154 -24.96 -16.59 -18.31
CA ASP A 154 -24.91 -17.46 -17.14
C ASP A 154 -23.93 -16.87 -16.09
N PRO A 155 -24.39 -16.45 -14.90
CA PRO A 155 -23.53 -15.87 -13.88
C PRO A 155 -22.45 -16.84 -13.35
N GLN A 156 -22.68 -18.15 -13.37
CA GLN A 156 -21.68 -19.13 -12.92
C GLN A 156 -20.57 -19.29 -13.95
N VAL A 157 -20.92 -19.32 -15.23
CA VAL A 157 -19.92 -19.35 -16.32
C VAL A 157 -19.12 -18.04 -16.30
N PHE A 158 -19.78 -16.90 -16.18
CA PHE A 158 -19.11 -15.59 -16.10
C PHE A 158 -18.11 -15.53 -14.93
N ARG A 159 -18.51 -16.01 -13.73
CA ARG A 159 -17.59 -16.04 -12.57
C ARG A 159 -16.37 -16.93 -12.82
N LYS A 160 -16.55 -18.07 -13.48
CA LYS A 160 -15.44 -18.97 -13.80
C LYS A 160 -14.45 -18.28 -14.73
N ASP A 161 -14.93 -17.74 -15.85
CA ASP A 161 -14.09 -17.05 -16.83
C ASP A 161 -13.46 -15.78 -16.25
N PHE A 162 -14.17 -15.07 -15.36
CA PHE A 162 -13.66 -13.91 -14.64
C PHE A 162 -12.36 -14.22 -13.88
N PHE A 163 -12.27 -15.35 -13.17
CA PHE A 163 -11.06 -15.68 -12.42
C PHE A 163 -9.89 -16.08 -13.31
N ASP A 164 -10.15 -16.68 -14.48
CA ASP A 164 -9.13 -16.90 -15.51
C ASP A 164 -8.56 -15.54 -15.98
N PHE A 165 -9.41 -14.56 -16.26
CA PHE A 165 -8.95 -13.22 -16.60
C PHE A 165 -8.29 -12.48 -15.43
N ALA A 166 -8.73 -12.69 -14.18
CA ALA A 166 -8.05 -12.15 -13.00
C ALA A 166 -6.63 -12.68 -12.88
N LEU A 167 -6.41 -13.97 -13.09
CA LEU A 167 -5.07 -14.56 -13.15
C LEU A 167 -4.22 -13.88 -14.24
N MET A 168 -4.73 -13.81 -15.47
CA MET A 168 -4.04 -13.15 -16.58
C MET A 168 -3.64 -11.70 -16.25
N ARG A 169 -4.55 -10.92 -15.64
CA ARG A 169 -4.28 -9.54 -15.22
C ARG A 169 -3.19 -9.44 -14.17
N ILE A 170 -3.20 -10.33 -13.18
CA ILE A 170 -2.19 -10.34 -12.12
C ILE A 170 -0.80 -10.69 -12.71
N LEU A 171 -0.73 -11.68 -13.60
CA LEU A 171 0.52 -12.04 -14.29
C LEU A 171 1.06 -10.86 -15.12
N GLN A 172 0.20 -10.23 -15.91
CA GLN A 172 0.56 -9.04 -16.68
C GLN A 172 1.08 -7.90 -15.78
N ALA A 173 0.42 -7.66 -14.65
CA ALA A 173 0.83 -6.62 -13.71
C ALA A 173 2.19 -6.93 -13.07
N LEU A 174 2.45 -8.19 -12.70
CA LEU A 174 3.76 -8.63 -12.21
C LEU A 174 4.86 -8.42 -13.26
N GLY A 175 4.59 -8.75 -14.53
CA GLY A 175 5.48 -8.43 -15.65
C GLY A 175 5.81 -6.93 -15.73
N ALA A 176 4.80 -6.07 -15.62
CA ALA A 176 4.97 -4.62 -15.61
C ALA A 176 5.77 -4.11 -14.41
N TYR A 177 5.52 -4.64 -13.22
CA TYR A 177 6.26 -4.26 -12.01
C TYR A 177 7.73 -4.69 -12.09
N GLY A 178 7.99 -5.89 -12.60
CA GLY A 178 9.33 -6.40 -12.81
C GLY A 178 10.11 -5.59 -13.85
N PHE A 179 9.50 -5.23 -14.98
CA PHE A 179 10.14 -4.38 -15.99
C PHE A 179 10.40 -2.96 -15.45
N ARG A 180 9.36 -2.27 -14.96
CA ARG A 180 9.48 -0.87 -14.51
C ARG A 180 10.39 -0.76 -13.28
N GLY A 181 10.26 -1.70 -12.34
CA GLY A 181 11.02 -1.72 -11.10
C GLY A 181 12.45 -2.22 -11.27
N GLY A 182 12.62 -3.39 -11.90
CA GLY A 182 13.91 -4.06 -12.05
C GLY A 182 14.75 -3.53 -13.20
N VAL A 183 14.16 -3.29 -14.37
CA VAL A 183 14.89 -2.84 -15.58
C VAL A 183 14.99 -1.32 -15.64
N GLU A 184 13.86 -0.61 -15.52
CA GLU A 184 13.85 0.87 -15.55
C GLU A 184 14.23 1.53 -14.22
N ARG A 185 14.52 0.74 -13.18
CA ARG A 185 14.90 1.20 -11.82
C ARG A 185 13.88 2.13 -11.15
N LYS A 186 12.60 2.04 -11.51
CA LYS A 186 11.50 2.77 -10.85
C LYS A 186 11.01 1.98 -9.65
N THR A 187 11.77 2.04 -8.56
CA THR A 187 11.59 1.20 -7.35
C THR A 187 10.17 1.24 -6.75
N LEU A 188 9.41 2.32 -6.93
CA LEU A 188 8.01 2.42 -6.50
C LEU A 188 7.10 1.33 -7.12
N PHE A 189 7.45 0.78 -8.29
CA PHE A 189 6.68 -0.32 -8.88
C PHE A 189 6.90 -1.66 -8.15
N LEU A 190 8.07 -1.86 -7.54
CA LEU A 190 8.36 -3.07 -6.76
C LEU A 190 7.50 -3.15 -5.49
N GLN A 191 7.08 -2.00 -4.95
CA GLN A 191 6.19 -1.93 -3.79
C GLN A 191 4.81 -2.57 -4.05
N SER A 192 4.42 -2.73 -5.32
CA SER A 192 3.14 -3.36 -5.70
C SER A 192 3.21 -4.89 -5.82
N VAL A 193 4.42 -5.45 -5.90
CA VAL A 193 4.63 -6.90 -6.04
C VAL A 193 4.02 -7.68 -4.87
N PRO A 194 4.24 -7.32 -3.60
CA PRO A 194 3.60 -7.99 -2.46
C PRO A 194 2.08 -8.12 -2.59
N TYR A 195 1.40 -7.06 -3.04
CA TYR A 195 -0.06 -7.06 -3.20
C TYR A 195 -0.52 -7.98 -4.33
N ALA A 196 0.21 -8.00 -5.45
CA ALA A 196 -0.06 -8.92 -6.55
C ALA A 196 0.18 -10.39 -6.15
N LEU A 197 1.23 -10.68 -5.36
CA LEU A 197 1.47 -12.02 -4.81
C LEU A 197 0.35 -12.46 -3.86
N ARG A 198 -0.20 -11.57 -3.02
CA ARG A 198 -1.40 -11.89 -2.22
C ARG A 198 -2.64 -12.16 -3.06
N ASN A 199 -2.78 -11.49 -4.21
CA ASN A 199 -3.86 -11.79 -5.13
C ASN A 199 -3.73 -13.21 -5.71
N LEU A 200 -2.51 -13.62 -6.09
CA LEU A 200 -2.24 -15.00 -6.50
C LEU A 200 -2.53 -15.99 -5.36
N GLN A 201 -2.06 -15.70 -4.15
CA GLN A 201 -2.33 -16.52 -2.96
C GLN A 201 -3.83 -16.69 -2.69
N TRP A 202 -4.62 -15.63 -2.87
CA TRP A 202 -6.07 -15.72 -2.75
C TRP A 202 -6.68 -16.63 -3.82
N LEU A 203 -6.26 -16.52 -5.10
CA LEU A 203 -6.73 -17.42 -6.16
C LEU A 203 -6.37 -18.88 -5.88
N THR A 204 -5.13 -19.14 -5.45
CA THR A 204 -4.65 -20.48 -5.07
C THR A 204 -5.46 -21.06 -3.91
N ASN A 205 -5.62 -20.31 -2.81
CA ASN A 205 -6.31 -20.80 -1.61
C ASN A 205 -7.81 -21.10 -1.86
N ASN A 206 -8.41 -20.43 -2.85
CA ASN A 206 -9.80 -20.65 -3.25
C ASN A 206 -9.95 -21.62 -4.42
N GLN A 207 -8.86 -22.28 -4.86
CA GLN A 207 -8.87 -23.28 -5.95
C GLN A 207 -9.44 -22.71 -7.27
N LEU A 208 -9.08 -21.46 -7.57
CA LEU A 208 -9.59 -20.72 -8.73
C LEU A 208 -8.62 -20.74 -9.93
N LEU A 209 -7.57 -21.56 -9.88
CA LEU A 209 -6.62 -21.69 -10.99
C LEU A 209 -7.13 -22.69 -12.04
N PRO A 210 -6.92 -22.44 -13.34
CA PRO A 210 -7.39 -23.33 -14.40
C PRO A 210 -6.66 -24.68 -14.37
N ALA A 211 -7.41 -25.78 -14.36
CA ALA A 211 -6.85 -27.12 -14.20
C ALA A 211 -5.96 -27.55 -15.39
N GLU A 212 -6.18 -26.95 -16.56
CA GLU A 212 -5.49 -27.26 -17.81
C GLU A 212 -4.08 -26.67 -17.90
N THR A 213 -3.60 -25.97 -16.86
CA THR A 213 -2.27 -25.32 -16.84
C THR A 213 -1.47 -25.72 -15.57
N PRO A 214 -1.17 -27.02 -15.38
CA PRO A 214 -0.58 -27.52 -14.14
C PRO A 214 0.83 -26.98 -13.84
N TYR A 215 1.64 -26.72 -14.86
CA TYR A 215 2.97 -26.15 -14.70
C TYR A 215 2.90 -24.68 -14.30
N LEU A 216 2.05 -23.89 -14.96
CA LEU A 216 1.77 -22.50 -14.60
C LEU A 216 1.23 -22.41 -13.18
N ASN A 217 0.28 -23.27 -12.82
CA ASN A 217 -0.31 -23.30 -11.48
C ASN A 217 0.76 -23.51 -10.41
N ARG A 218 1.69 -24.45 -10.63
CA ARG A 218 2.82 -24.66 -9.72
C ARG A 218 3.71 -23.43 -9.58
N ILE A 219 3.98 -22.69 -10.67
CA ILE A 219 4.74 -21.43 -10.61
C ILE A 219 3.96 -20.38 -9.81
N VAL A 220 2.66 -20.26 -10.06
CA VAL A 220 1.76 -19.33 -9.36
C VAL A 220 1.69 -19.66 -7.86
N GLU A 221 1.56 -20.92 -7.49
CA GLU A 221 1.55 -21.43 -6.11
C GLU A 221 2.88 -21.12 -5.40
N ASN A 222 4.01 -21.38 -6.06
CA ASN A 222 5.33 -21.05 -5.53
C ASN A 222 5.45 -19.54 -5.28
N LEU A 223 5.07 -18.69 -6.24
CA LEU A 223 5.06 -17.25 -6.06
C LEU A 223 4.12 -16.81 -4.92
N ALA A 224 2.90 -17.36 -4.89
CA ALA A 224 1.91 -17.09 -3.85
C ALA A 224 2.41 -17.43 -2.44
N SER A 225 3.20 -18.50 -2.29
CA SER A 225 3.79 -18.88 -1.01
C SER A 225 4.83 -17.89 -0.48
N THR A 226 5.40 -17.05 -1.37
CA THR A 226 6.32 -15.97 -1.00
C THR A 226 5.61 -14.66 -0.65
N ALA A 227 4.27 -14.62 -0.77
CA ALA A 227 3.50 -13.45 -0.39
C ALA A 227 3.70 -13.15 1.10
N PRO A 228 4.04 -11.91 1.48
CA PRO A 228 4.25 -11.59 2.89
C PRO A 228 2.95 -11.72 3.67
N ILE A 229 3.03 -12.33 4.86
CA ILE A 229 1.91 -12.58 5.78
C ILE A 229 1.25 -11.26 6.19
N GLU A 230 2.06 -10.23 6.43
CA GLU A 230 1.61 -8.86 6.62
C GLU A 230 2.16 -8.00 5.49
N ILE A 231 1.26 -7.41 4.70
CA ILE A 231 1.64 -6.23 3.95
C ILE A 231 1.50 -5.07 4.90
N ILE A 232 2.65 -4.53 5.31
CA ILE A 232 2.72 -3.21 5.94
C ILE A 232 1.96 -2.27 5.00
N PRO A 233 0.78 -1.77 5.39
CA PRO A 233 -0.10 -1.08 4.49
C PRO A 233 0.66 0.05 3.79
N ASP A 234 0.43 0.19 2.48
CA ASP A 234 0.70 1.41 1.73
C ASP A 234 0.11 2.52 2.59
N SER A 235 0.99 3.34 3.15
CA SER A 235 0.68 4.33 4.17
C SER A 235 -0.23 5.39 3.56
N LYS A 236 -1.54 5.13 3.60
CA LYS A 236 -2.58 6.14 3.45
C LYS A 236 -2.66 7.09 4.66
N HIS A 237 -1.73 6.97 5.60
CA HIS A 237 -1.54 7.89 6.70
C HIS A 237 -0.05 8.22 6.75
N GLY A 238 0.28 9.50 6.87
CA GLY A 238 1.64 10.01 6.87
C GLY A 238 2.59 9.35 7.88
N LEU A 239 3.84 9.80 7.91
CA LEU A 239 4.86 9.27 8.83
C LEU A 239 4.40 9.41 10.29
N THR A 240 4.31 8.30 11.03
CA THR A 240 4.13 8.38 12.48
C THR A 240 5.48 8.59 13.15
N VAL A 241 5.62 9.71 13.85
CA VAL A 241 6.83 10.06 14.61
C VAL A 241 6.56 9.77 16.09
N HIS A 242 7.16 8.69 16.57
CA HIS A 242 7.08 8.23 17.95
C HIS A 242 8.12 8.97 18.78
N ILE A 243 7.68 9.92 19.59
CA ILE A 243 8.53 10.69 20.50
C ILE A 243 8.39 10.09 21.89
N ARG A 244 9.49 9.66 22.51
CA ARG A 244 9.45 9.08 23.85
C ARG A 244 10.41 9.76 24.81
N SER A 245 10.01 9.92 26.06
CA SER A 245 10.94 10.23 27.15
C SER A 245 11.16 9.00 28.03
N PHE A 246 12.40 8.70 28.41
CA PHE A 246 12.73 7.53 29.22
C PHE A 246 13.77 7.78 30.31
N SER A 247 13.95 6.77 31.15
CA SER A 247 14.96 6.69 32.20
C SER A 247 16.05 5.71 31.80
N TYR A 248 17.32 6.14 31.80
CA TYR A 248 18.45 5.24 31.55
C TYR A 248 18.55 4.07 32.54
N LYS A 249 17.92 4.18 33.73
CA LYS A 249 17.84 3.06 34.68
C LYS A 249 17.01 1.89 34.16
N ASN A 250 16.08 2.15 33.24
CA ASN A 250 15.15 1.17 32.69
C ASN A 250 15.50 0.78 31.24
N GLY A 251 16.66 1.23 30.73
CA GLY A 251 17.09 0.98 29.36
C GLY A 251 16.48 1.94 28.34
N ILE A 252 17.05 1.90 27.12
CA ILE A 252 16.52 2.61 25.96
C ILE A 252 15.27 1.86 25.46
N PRO A 253 14.17 2.54 25.13
CA PRO A 253 12.99 1.89 24.55
C PRO A 253 13.35 1.03 23.32
N PRO A 254 12.83 -0.20 23.20
CA PRO A 254 13.12 -1.05 22.06
C PRO A 254 12.48 -0.50 20.78
N ASP A 255 13.12 -0.72 19.63
CA ASP A 255 12.53 -0.43 18.31
C ASP A 255 11.52 -1.51 17.93
N GLU A 256 10.24 -1.15 17.90
CA GLU A 256 9.14 -2.06 17.59
C GLU A 256 8.83 -2.12 16.07
N TRP A 257 9.47 -1.27 15.24
CA TRP A 257 9.06 -1.04 13.85
C TRP A 257 10.16 -1.21 12.79
N GLY A 258 11.32 -1.74 13.17
CA GLY A 258 12.25 -2.39 12.22
C GLY A 258 13.04 -1.47 11.28
N ASN A 259 13.08 -0.15 11.51
CA ASN A 259 13.82 0.81 10.68
C ASN A 259 15.12 1.34 11.31
N GLY A 260 15.63 0.70 12.37
CA GLY A 260 16.97 0.97 12.91
C GLY A 260 17.02 1.93 14.10
N GLY A 261 15.97 1.99 14.92
CA GLY A 261 16.01 2.59 16.26
C GLY A 261 15.95 4.11 16.34
N GLY A 262 15.87 4.80 15.21
CA GLY A 262 15.69 6.25 15.15
C GLY A 262 16.77 7.01 15.93
N PHE A 263 16.39 8.08 16.64
CA PHE A 263 17.33 8.88 17.44
C PHE A 263 17.19 8.60 18.94
N VAL A 264 18.32 8.61 19.65
CA VAL A 264 18.38 8.63 21.11
C VAL A 264 19.24 9.80 21.55
N PHE A 265 18.63 10.74 22.25
CA PHE A 265 19.27 11.96 22.73
C PHE A 265 19.45 11.90 24.24
N ASP A 266 20.71 11.88 24.70
CA ASP A 266 21.05 11.89 26.12
C ASP A 266 20.92 13.31 26.69
N CYS A 267 20.02 13.49 27.66
CA CYS A 267 19.75 14.75 28.34
C CYS A 267 20.47 14.86 29.70
N ARG A 268 21.31 13.89 30.10
CA ARG A 268 21.92 13.87 31.44
C ARG A 268 22.94 14.97 31.69
N TRP A 269 23.52 15.51 30.63
CA TRP A 269 24.49 16.61 30.70
C TRP A 269 23.82 17.98 30.91
N LEU A 270 22.53 18.12 30.60
CA LEU A 270 21.77 19.35 30.79
C LEU A 270 21.58 19.68 32.27
N THR A 271 21.41 20.98 32.56
CA THR A 271 21.06 21.53 33.88
C THR A 271 20.01 20.67 34.60
N ASN A 272 20.33 20.22 35.81
CA ASN A 272 19.59 19.15 36.50
C ASN A 272 18.64 19.70 37.59
N PRO A 273 17.30 19.72 37.37
CA PRO A 273 16.34 20.21 38.37
C PRO A 273 16.21 19.30 39.59
N GLY A 274 16.55 18.01 39.46
CA GLY A 274 16.35 17.01 40.51
C GLY A 274 17.24 17.17 41.75
N ARG A 275 18.18 18.13 41.76
CA ARG A 275 18.97 18.47 42.96
C ARG A 275 18.26 19.46 43.88
N ASP A 276 17.21 20.13 43.39
CA ASP A 276 16.47 21.13 44.13
C ASP A 276 15.11 20.55 44.57
N SER A 277 14.84 20.64 45.87
CA SER A 277 13.64 20.06 46.49
C SER A 277 12.35 20.63 45.92
N ARG A 278 12.37 21.84 45.36
CA ARG A 278 11.21 22.50 44.73
C ARG A 278 10.69 21.74 43.51
N PHE A 279 11.56 21.03 42.79
CA PHE A 279 11.18 20.26 41.60
C PHE A 279 10.92 18.78 41.88
N LYS A 280 11.03 18.33 43.15
CA LYS A 280 10.92 16.92 43.52
C LYS A 280 9.63 16.27 43.03
N PHE A 281 8.52 16.99 43.14
CA PHE A 281 7.18 16.53 42.73
C PHE A 281 6.72 17.09 41.38
N LEU A 282 7.57 17.85 40.70
CA LEU A 282 7.30 18.38 39.37
C LEU A 282 7.92 17.48 38.30
N THR A 283 7.42 17.61 37.08
CA THR A 283 7.83 16.87 35.89
C THR A 283 8.26 17.87 34.81
N GLY A 284 8.78 17.37 33.69
CA GLY A 284 9.07 18.20 32.53
C GLY A 284 7.83 18.80 31.86
N LYS A 285 6.61 18.39 32.24
CA LYS A 285 5.35 18.98 31.76
C LYS A 285 5.00 20.26 32.51
N ASP A 286 5.54 20.43 33.72
CA ASP A 286 5.24 21.57 34.58
C ASP A 286 6.01 22.80 34.12
N LYS A 287 5.27 23.92 33.95
CA LYS A 287 5.83 25.19 33.50
C LYS A 287 7.04 25.63 34.33
N ALA A 288 6.98 25.46 35.66
CA ALA A 288 8.08 25.84 36.55
C ALA A 288 9.38 25.06 36.25
N THR A 289 9.28 23.77 35.92
CA THR A 289 10.43 22.96 35.50
C THR A 289 10.98 23.44 34.16
N GLY A 290 10.09 23.74 33.19
CA GLY A 290 10.48 24.27 31.89
C GLY A 290 11.18 25.63 31.98
N ASP A 291 10.60 26.57 32.72
CA ASP A 291 11.17 27.90 32.97
C ASP A 291 12.58 27.77 33.58
N PHE A 292 12.76 26.89 34.56
CA PHE A 292 14.06 26.62 35.17
C PHE A 292 15.08 26.04 34.18
N LEU A 293 14.65 25.07 33.35
CA LEU A 293 15.51 24.44 32.35
C LEU A 293 15.99 25.42 31.28
N LEU A 294 15.19 26.43 30.94
CA LEU A 294 15.53 27.44 29.94
C LEU A 294 16.46 28.56 30.45
N MET A 295 16.67 28.71 31.78
CA MET A 295 17.41 29.85 32.34
C MET A 295 18.86 29.99 31.84
N GLN A 296 19.54 28.88 31.52
CA GLN A 296 20.96 28.87 31.15
C GLN A 296 21.20 28.75 29.64
N GLY A 297 20.14 28.70 28.82
CA GLY A 297 20.24 28.64 27.35
C GLY A 297 20.66 27.28 26.75
N GLU A 298 21.42 26.45 27.47
CA GLU A 298 21.91 25.14 27.00
C GLU A 298 20.78 24.22 26.49
N VAL A 299 19.65 24.20 27.21
CA VAL A 299 18.48 23.38 26.83
C VAL A 299 17.85 23.89 25.53
N GLN A 300 17.83 25.21 25.33
CA GLN A 300 17.27 25.81 24.12
C GLN A 300 18.14 25.49 22.90
N GLU A 301 19.46 25.60 23.04
CA GLU A 301 20.40 25.26 21.97
C GLU A 301 20.31 23.78 21.58
N PHE A 302 20.26 22.90 22.59
CA PHE A 302 20.06 21.46 22.38
C PHE A 302 18.74 21.14 21.66
N LEU A 303 17.64 21.81 22.04
CA LEU A 303 16.35 21.65 21.38
C LEU A 303 16.36 22.11 19.93
N ASN A 304 17.06 23.21 19.62
CA ASN A 304 17.20 23.68 18.26
C ASN A 304 17.91 22.65 17.38
N HIS A 305 19.03 22.10 17.85
CA HIS A 305 19.79 21.08 17.11
C HIS A 305 19.00 19.79 16.90
N THR A 306 18.37 19.28 17.97
CA THR A 306 17.57 18.04 17.88
C THR A 306 16.33 18.23 17.00
N THR A 307 15.69 19.40 17.04
CA THR A 307 14.56 19.74 16.15
C THR A 307 14.99 19.79 14.70
N HIS A 308 16.10 20.45 14.37
CA HIS A 308 16.61 20.53 12.99
C HIS A 308 16.94 19.16 12.42
N LEU A 309 17.67 18.33 13.19
CA LEU A 309 17.99 16.97 12.78
C LEU A 309 16.74 16.12 12.56
N SER A 310 15.74 16.26 13.46
CA SER A 310 14.47 15.54 13.36
C SER A 310 13.69 15.94 12.11
N LYS A 311 13.62 17.23 11.76
CA LYS A 311 12.97 17.72 10.54
C LYS A 311 13.62 17.16 9.28
N GLN A 312 14.94 17.17 9.21
CA GLN A 312 15.69 16.60 8.09
C GLN A 312 15.42 15.10 7.92
N ALA A 313 15.34 14.36 9.03
CA ALA A 313 14.99 12.95 9.01
C ALA A 313 13.54 12.73 8.53
N ILE A 314 12.58 13.50 9.05
CA ILE A 314 11.17 13.44 8.65
C ILE A 314 11.01 13.65 7.15
N GLU A 315 11.63 14.69 6.58
CA GLU A 315 11.60 14.94 5.13
C GLU A 315 12.16 13.77 4.31
N ASN A 316 13.25 13.16 4.78
CA ASN A 316 13.83 11.98 4.13
C ASN A 316 12.90 10.76 4.23
N TYR A 317 12.29 10.54 5.39
CA TYR A 317 11.41 9.41 5.66
C TYR A 317 10.12 9.50 4.85
N LEU A 318 9.52 10.69 4.78
CA LEU A 318 8.37 10.96 3.92
C LEU A 318 8.70 10.69 2.45
N ARG A 319 9.86 11.14 1.96
CA ARG A 319 10.29 10.88 0.58
C ARG A 319 10.50 9.40 0.27
N ARG A 320 10.85 8.61 1.29
CA ARG A 320 11.12 7.17 1.18
C ARG A 320 9.89 6.31 1.50
N ASN A 321 8.74 6.91 1.82
CA ASN A 321 7.54 6.23 2.31
C ASN A 321 7.82 5.33 3.52
N PHE A 322 8.61 5.80 4.48
CA PHE A 322 8.68 5.15 5.78
C PHE A 322 7.47 5.52 6.64
N ASN A 323 7.02 4.56 7.43
CA ASN A 323 5.78 4.69 8.21
C ASN A 323 6.02 5.09 9.66
N HIS A 324 7.22 4.81 10.18
CA HIS A 324 7.56 5.03 11.59
C HIS A 324 8.97 5.64 11.73
N LEU A 325 9.08 6.69 12.54
CA LEU A 325 10.34 7.27 13.02
C LEU A 325 10.29 7.37 14.54
N MET A 326 11.27 6.78 15.24
CA MET A 326 11.35 6.89 16.69
C MET A 326 12.37 7.95 17.12
N ILE A 327 12.02 8.77 18.11
CA ILE A 327 12.90 9.79 18.68
C ILE A 327 12.79 9.74 20.20
N ASN A 328 13.86 9.33 20.86
CA ASN A 328 13.90 9.10 22.30
C ASN A 328 14.76 10.16 23.01
N PHE A 329 14.26 10.70 24.12
CA PHE A 329 15.02 11.54 25.03
C PHE A 329 15.24 10.81 26.36
N GLY A 330 16.49 10.67 26.78
CA GLY A 330 16.87 9.93 27.99
C GLY A 330 17.42 10.82 29.10
N CYS A 331 16.96 10.66 30.34
CA CYS A 331 17.68 11.19 31.50
C CYS A 331 17.79 10.14 32.61
N THR A 332 18.41 10.46 33.74
CA THR A 332 18.66 9.46 34.81
C THR A 332 17.38 8.91 35.45
N GLY A 333 16.33 9.73 35.57
CA GLY A 333 15.07 9.35 36.25
C GLY A 333 13.85 9.34 35.35
N GLY A 334 13.93 9.88 34.13
CA GLY A 334 12.78 9.98 33.22
C GLY A 334 11.66 10.92 33.68
N GLN A 335 11.97 11.94 34.50
CA GLN A 335 10.95 12.81 35.14
C GLN A 335 10.99 14.26 34.64
N HIS A 336 12.18 14.87 34.54
CA HIS A 336 12.31 16.31 34.25
C HIS A 336 12.84 16.59 32.83
N ARG A 337 14.15 16.45 32.64
CA ARG A 337 14.86 16.88 31.43
C ARG A 337 14.37 16.18 30.17
N SER A 338 14.33 14.84 30.19
CA SER A 338 13.87 14.08 29.02
C SER A 338 12.39 14.31 28.68
N VAL A 339 11.56 14.51 29.70
CA VAL A 339 10.13 14.79 29.55
C VAL A 339 9.95 16.14 28.87
N TYR A 340 10.60 17.18 29.38
CA TYR A 340 10.53 18.53 28.81
C TYR A 340 11.02 18.54 27.36
N CYS A 341 12.14 17.87 27.06
CA CYS A 341 12.67 17.83 25.70
C CYS A 341 11.75 17.10 24.71
N ALA A 342 11.11 16.00 25.15
CA ALA A 342 10.15 15.27 24.32
C ALA A 342 8.90 16.09 24.01
N GLU A 343 8.33 16.77 25.02
CA GLU A 343 7.18 17.69 24.88
C GLU A 343 7.52 18.85 23.93
N ALA A 344 8.67 19.47 24.12
CA ALA A 344 9.11 20.58 23.27
C ALA A 344 9.30 20.16 21.80
N LEU A 345 9.89 18.99 21.55
CA LEU A 345 10.03 18.47 20.18
C LEU A 345 8.65 18.17 19.56
N ALA A 346 7.75 17.52 20.29
CA ALA A 346 6.41 17.21 19.80
C ALA A 346 5.67 18.49 19.36
N ASN A 347 5.72 19.53 20.19
CA ASN A 347 5.14 20.84 19.86
C ASN A 347 5.78 21.46 18.61
N ASN A 348 7.11 21.43 18.48
CA ASN A 348 7.83 21.99 17.33
C ASN A 348 7.56 21.27 16.00
N LEU A 349 7.12 20.01 16.05
CA LEU A 349 6.84 19.19 14.86
C LEU A 349 5.34 19.12 14.50
N SER A 350 4.46 19.54 15.39
CA SER A 350 2.99 19.43 15.25
C SER A 350 2.39 20.01 13.96
N ASN A 351 3.05 21.00 13.36
CA ASN A 351 2.58 21.70 12.15
C ASN A 351 3.19 21.18 10.84
N ILE A 352 3.92 20.06 10.88
CA ILE A 352 4.48 19.46 9.65
C ILE A 352 3.39 18.65 8.97
N ASP A 353 3.10 18.96 7.71
CA ASP A 353 2.13 18.21 6.93
C ASP A 353 2.59 16.78 6.65
N GLY A 354 1.65 15.84 6.70
CA GLY A 354 1.91 14.45 6.36
C GLY A 354 2.65 13.68 7.46
N ILE A 355 2.65 14.15 8.72
CA ILE A 355 3.09 13.36 9.86
C ILE A 355 1.98 13.22 10.93
N HIS A 356 2.07 12.19 11.74
CA HIS A 356 1.31 12.00 12.97
C HIS A 356 2.28 11.89 14.14
N ILE A 357 2.04 12.61 15.24
CA ILE A 357 2.89 12.58 16.44
C ILE A 357 2.28 11.62 17.46
N ASP A 358 3.07 10.65 17.89
CA ASP A 358 2.77 9.76 19.02
C ASP A 358 3.76 10.06 20.15
N LEU A 359 3.30 10.70 21.23
CA LEU A 359 4.15 11.12 22.37
C LEU A 359 3.90 10.23 23.60
N VAL A 360 4.95 9.57 24.10
CA VAL A 360 4.87 8.65 25.24
C VAL A 360 5.95 8.91 26.29
N HIS A 361 5.55 9.00 27.57
CA HIS A 361 6.48 9.11 28.70
C HIS A 361 6.58 7.78 29.46
N THR A 362 7.67 7.03 29.28
CA THR A 362 7.77 5.65 29.81
C THR A 362 7.77 5.57 31.33
N GLN A 363 8.05 6.68 32.02
CA GLN A 363 8.09 6.76 33.48
C GLN A 363 6.87 7.45 34.10
N GLU A 364 5.85 7.81 33.31
CA GLU A 364 4.69 8.57 33.80
C GLU A 364 4.02 7.92 35.01
N ASN A 365 3.84 6.59 34.98
CA ASN A 365 3.26 5.84 36.09
C ASN A 365 4.12 5.80 37.37
N HIS A 366 5.40 6.16 37.28
CA HIS A 366 6.37 6.16 38.37
C HIS A 366 6.72 7.57 38.85
N TRP A 367 6.13 8.61 38.27
CA TRP A 367 6.39 9.97 38.72
C TRP A 367 5.84 10.20 40.13
N PRO A 368 6.60 10.93 40.97
CA PRO A 368 6.19 11.20 42.33
C PRO A 368 4.91 12.05 42.34
N LYS A 369 3.85 11.52 42.94
CA LYS A 369 2.60 12.25 43.16
C LYS A 369 2.69 13.06 44.46
N PRO A 370 2.15 14.28 44.53
CA PRO A 370 1.97 14.94 45.80
C PRO A 370 1.11 14.03 46.69
N SER A 371 1.54 13.79 47.93
CA SER A 371 0.66 13.17 48.91
C SER A 371 -0.57 14.07 49.05
N LEU A 372 -1.75 13.57 48.69
CA LEU A 372 -3.00 14.09 49.22
C LEU A 372 -2.88 13.93 50.74
N GLN A 373 -2.49 14.99 51.44
CA GLN A 373 -2.68 15.02 52.87
C GLN A 373 -4.19 15.05 53.12
N PRO A 374 -4.72 14.21 54.02
CA PRO A 374 -6.11 14.26 54.44
C PRO A 374 -6.47 15.58 55.11
#